data_AF-A0A941SMN3-F1
#
_entry.id   AF-A0A941SMN3-F1
#
_cell.length_a   1.000
_cell.length_b   1.000
_cell.length_c   1.000
_cell.angle_alpha   90.00
_cell.angle_beta   90.00
_cell.angle_gamma   90.00
#
_symmetry.space_group_name_H-M   'P 1'
#
loop_
_entity.id
_entity.type
_entity.pdbx_description
1 polymer ?
#
loop_
_entity_poly.entity_id
_entity_poly.type
_entity_poly.pdbx_seq_one_letter_code
_entity_poly.pdbx_strand_id
1 'polypeptide(L)'
;MLDSMFVETMSRAISDYRLILKKYLSPEQRVSKIAELRLKDPTIYDDESTLFQVVQNILSDIEKNIRVPNEGYYSYYGIVRFAKFLREYIDNYTLEGNVVIHKAQKASNLLLKIIQLLSTEDFTDNISQQVITLHPLLFELSTKDQVLIYKNTLKKFEDRNKKAYRKVIEDFKIRSGEITAVAA
;
A
#
# COMPACT_ATOMS: atom_id res chain seq x y z
N MET A 1 -17.16 -1.42 -17.86
CA MET A 1 -17.13 -1.03 -16.44
C MET A 1 -16.08 -1.91 -15.80
N LEU A 2 -15.03 -1.34 -15.22
CA LEU A 2 -14.01 -2.11 -14.51
C LEU A 2 -14.69 -2.75 -13.30
N ASP A 3 -14.69 -4.07 -13.23
CA ASP A 3 -15.34 -4.82 -12.16
C ASP A 3 -14.27 -5.33 -11.20
N SER A 4 -13.91 -4.48 -10.23
CA SER A 4 -12.96 -4.81 -9.19
C SER A 4 -13.46 -4.26 -7.85
N MET A 5 -13.14 -4.97 -6.76
CA MET A 5 -13.45 -4.51 -5.40
C MET A 5 -12.84 -3.12 -5.13
N PHE A 6 -11.69 -2.83 -5.75
CA PHE A 6 -11.07 -1.51 -5.70
C PHE A 6 -11.97 -0.44 -6.33
N VAL A 7 -12.43 -0.65 -7.58
CA VAL A 7 -13.30 0.29 -8.29
C VAL A 7 -14.60 0.52 -7.54
N GLU A 8 -15.24 -0.53 -7.03
CA GLU A 8 -16.48 -0.41 -6.25
C GLU A 8 -16.25 0.43 -4.98
N THR A 9 -15.19 0.10 -4.22
CA THR A 9 -14.87 0.77 -2.95
C THR A 9 -14.54 2.25 -3.17
N MET A 10 -13.73 2.56 -4.18
CA MET A 10 -13.34 3.94 -4.50
C MET A 10 -14.52 4.75 -5.06
N SER A 11 -15.37 4.13 -5.87
CA SER A 11 -16.59 4.79 -6.38
C SER A 11 -17.55 5.16 -5.26
N ARG A 12 -17.71 4.27 -4.28
CA ARG A 12 -18.47 4.54 -3.06
C ARG A 12 -17.83 5.66 -2.24
N ALA A 13 -16.51 5.64 -2.06
CA ALA A 13 -15.79 6.69 -1.33
C ALA A 13 -15.96 8.09 -1.97
N ILE A 14 -15.90 8.19 -3.30
CA ILE A 14 -16.19 9.45 -4.01
C ILE A 14 -17.62 9.91 -3.74
N SER A 15 -18.59 8.99 -3.77
CA SER A 15 -20.00 9.29 -3.52
C SER A 15 -20.22 9.79 -2.08
N ASP A 16 -19.61 9.12 -1.10
CA ASP A 16 -19.66 9.51 0.32
C ASP A 16 -19.01 10.88 0.54
N TYR A 17 -17.89 11.14 -0.11
CA TYR A 17 -17.23 12.43 -0.01
C TYR A 17 -18.06 13.57 -0.64
N ARG A 18 -18.76 13.33 -1.76
CA ARG A 18 -19.72 14.32 -2.31
C ARG A 18 -20.85 14.63 -1.31
N LEU A 19 -21.32 13.64 -0.55
CA LEU A 19 -22.32 13.85 0.50
C LEU A 19 -21.75 14.67 1.68
N ILE A 20 -20.51 14.42 2.06
CA ILE A 20 -19.78 15.21 3.05
C ILE A 20 -19.69 16.68 2.58
N LEU A 21 -19.23 16.93 1.36
CA LEU A 21 -19.17 18.29 0.80
C LEU A 21 -20.52 19.00 0.82
N LYS A 22 -21.62 18.28 0.50
CA LYS A 22 -22.98 18.82 0.57
C LYS A 22 -23.40 19.21 1.98
N LYS A 23 -22.89 18.53 3.01
CA LYS A 23 -23.23 18.78 4.42
C LYS A 23 -22.46 19.94 5.03
N TYR A 24 -21.19 20.12 4.66
CA TYR A 24 -20.28 21.05 5.35
C TYR A 24 -19.94 22.32 4.57
N LEU A 25 -20.22 22.39 3.25
CA LEU A 25 -19.90 23.56 2.44
C LEU A 25 -21.16 24.27 1.94
N SER A 26 -21.04 25.58 1.73
CA SER A 26 -22.08 26.36 1.03
C SER A 26 -22.23 25.89 -0.43
N PRO A 27 -23.35 26.19 -1.11
CA PRO A 27 -23.56 25.77 -2.50
C PRO A 27 -22.43 26.20 -3.45
N GLU A 28 -21.92 27.41 -3.29
CA GLU A 28 -20.83 27.97 -4.11
C GLU A 28 -19.49 27.27 -3.84
N GLN A 29 -19.14 27.11 -2.56
CA GLN A 29 -17.93 26.39 -2.14
C GLN A 29 -17.95 24.94 -2.62
N ARG A 30 -19.10 24.28 -2.53
CA ARG A 30 -19.29 22.90 -3.01
C ARG A 30 -19.10 22.78 -4.52
N VAL A 31 -19.66 23.70 -5.31
CA VAL A 31 -19.49 23.67 -6.78
C VAL A 31 -18.03 23.86 -7.16
N SER A 32 -17.35 24.82 -6.53
CA SER A 32 -15.92 25.05 -6.72
C SER A 32 -15.11 23.80 -6.38
N LYS A 33 -15.36 23.20 -5.21
CA LYS A 33 -14.64 22.01 -4.74
C LYS A 33 -14.86 20.76 -5.61
N ILE A 34 -16.09 20.55 -6.08
CA ILE A 34 -16.42 19.46 -7.01
C ILE A 34 -15.68 19.63 -8.35
N ALA A 35 -15.57 20.87 -8.84
CA ALA A 35 -14.84 21.16 -10.07
C ALA A 35 -13.32 20.98 -9.89
N GLU A 36 -12.76 21.50 -8.79
CA GLU A 36 -11.34 21.39 -8.43
C GLU A 36 -10.88 19.92 -8.37
N LEU A 37 -11.65 19.07 -7.71
CA LEU A 37 -11.35 17.64 -7.56
C LEU A 37 -11.89 16.79 -8.73
N ARG A 38 -12.43 17.42 -9.77
CA ARG A 38 -13.04 16.79 -10.96
C ARG A 38 -14.13 15.76 -10.64
N LEU A 39 -14.78 15.84 -9.48
CA LEU A 39 -15.69 14.80 -8.99
C LEU A 39 -16.98 14.62 -9.81
N LYS A 40 -17.22 15.34 -10.90
CA LYS A 40 -18.36 15.07 -11.81
C LYS A 40 -17.94 14.39 -13.11
N ASP A 41 -16.64 14.25 -13.32
CA ASP A 41 -16.10 13.71 -14.55
C ASP A 41 -16.34 12.19 -14.61
N PRO A 42 -17.13 11.70 -15.59
CA PRO A 42 -17.39 10.27 -15.72
C PRO A 42 -16.13 9.49 -16.09
N THR A 43 -15.11 10.12 -16.69
CA THR A 43 -13.90 9.41 -17.12
C THR A 43 -13.04 8.95 -15.95
N ILE A 44 -13.31 9.43 -14.72
CA ILE A 44 -12.61 8.97 -13.51
C ILE A 44 -12.82 7.47 -13.27
N TYR A 45 -13.92 6.91 -13.76
CA TYR A 45 -14.28 5.51 -13.57
C TYR A 45 -13.82 4.61 -14.72
N ASP A 46 -13.19 5.18 -15.75
CA ASP A 46 -12.74 4.44 -16.93
C ASP A 46 -11.40 3.74 -16.69
N ASP A 47 -10.59 4.24 -15.73
CA ASP A 47 -9.31 3.65 -15.38
C ASP A 47 -9.02 3.73 -13.87
N GLU A 48 -8.45 2.65 -13.32
CA GLU A 48 -8.17 2.55 -11.88
C GLU A 48 -7.11 3.57 -11.42
N SER A 49 -6.21 3.99 -12.30
CA SER A 49 -5.12 4.92 -11.95
C SER A 49 -5.63 6.33 -11.69
N THR A 50 -6.53 6.83 -12.53
CA THR A 50 -7.24 8.09 -12.34
C THR A 50 -8.09 8.02 -11.09
N LEU A 51 -8.79 6.91 -10.87
CA LEU A 51 -9.59 6.70 -9.67
C LEU A 51 -8.72 6.75 -8.40
N PHE A 52 -7.58 6.06 -8.41
CA PHE A 52 -6.59 6.10 -7.32
C PHE A 52 -6.10 7.53 -7.07
N GLN A 53 -5.75 8.27 -8.11
CA GLN A 53 -5.26 9.65 -8.00
C GLN A 53 -6.34 10.60 -7.46
N VAL A 54 -7.58 10.48 -7.92
CA VAL A 54 -8.71 11.30 -7.44
C VAL A 54 -8.94 11.07 -5.96
N VAL A 55 -8.89 9.82 -5.50
CA VAL A 55 -9.11 9.52 -4.09
C VAL A 55 -7.93 9.98 -3.23
N GLN A 56 -6.69 9.92 -3.72
CA GLN A 56 -5.56 10.58 -3.04
C GLN A 56 -5.73 12.09 -2.94
N ASN A 57 -6.28 12.74 -3.97
CA ASN A 57 -6.58 14.17 -3.93
C ASN A 57 -7.68 14.49 -2.90
N ILE A 58 -8.71 13.64 -2.78
CA ILE A 58 -9.73 13.74 -1.73
C ILE A 58 -9.10 13.63 -0.34
N LEU A 59 -8.23 12.65 -0.10
CA LEU A 59 -7.50 12.51 1.16
C LEU A 59 -6.68 13.76 1.49
N SER A 60 -5.94 14.29 0.51
CA SER A 60 -5.14 15.50 0.69
C SER A 60 -6.01 16.72 0.98
N ASP A 61 -7.17 16.84 0.33
CA ASP A 61 -8.12 17.93 0.59
C ASP A 61 -8.67 17.85 2.02
N ILE A 62 -9.10 16.66 2.45
CA ILE A 62 -9.56 16.38 3.82
C ILE A 62 -8.48 16.80 4.83
N GLU A 63 -7.23 16.39 4.63
CA GLU A 63 -6.11 16.72 5.52
C GLU A 63 -5.79 18.22 5.58
N LYS A 64 -5.90 18.94 4.46
CA LYS A 64 -5.53 20.37 4.36
C LYS A 64 -6.66 21.31 4.81
N ASN A 65 -7.90 20.98 4.44
CA ASN A 65 -9.03 21.91 4.51
C ASN A 65 -9.97 21.62 5.66
N ILE A 66 -9.93 20.43 6.28
CA ILE A 66 -10.66 20.18 7.52
C ILE A 66 -9.82 20.72 8.68
N ARG A 67 -9.81 22.05 8.83
CA ARG A 67 -9.47 22.68 10.11
C ARG A 67 -10.63 22.42 11.04
N VAL A 68 -10.40 21.68 12.11
CA VAL A 68 -11.35 21.36 13.19
C VAL A 68 -11.92 22.66 13.77
N PRO A 69 -13.16 23.07 13.46
CA PRO A 69 -13.83 24.14 14.20
C PRO A 69 -14.49 23.50 15.42
N ASN A 70 -14.62 24.25 16.51
CA ASN A 70 -15.24 23.85 17.78
C ASN A 70 -16.77 23.57 17.68
N GLU A 71 -17.24 22.81 16.69
CA GLU A 71 -18.66 22.53 16.47
C GLU A 71 -18.94 21.02 16.48
N GLY A 72 -19.43 20.54 17.63
CA GLY A 72 -20.18 19.29 17.79
C GLY A 72 -19.36 17.98 17.69
N TYR A 73 -19.21 17.30 18.83
CA TYR A 73 -18.48 16.02 18.98
C TYR A 73 -18.86 14.92 17.97
N TYR A 74 -20.13 14.86 17.53
CA TYR A 74 -20.65 13.77 16.69
C TYR A 74 -20.47 13.98 15.17
N SER A 75 -20.53 15.22 14.67
CA SER A 75 -20.34 15.56 13.24
C SER A 75 -18.89 15.36 12.80
N TYR A 76 -17.96 15.63 13.70
CA TYR A 76 -16.52 15.50 13.47
C TYR A 76 -16.06 14.05 13.31
N TYR A 77 -16.71 13.15 14.04
CA TYR A 77 -16.29 11.76 14.10
C TYR A 77 -16.48 11.02 12.76
N GLY A 78 -17.47 11.42 11.95
CA GLY A 78 -17.74 10.82 10.64
C GLY A 78 -16.65 11.09 9.61
N ILE A 79 -16.20 12.35 9.48
CA ILE A 79 -15.21 12.73 8.47
C ILE A 79 -13.81 12.21 8.80
N VAL A 80 -13.45 12.20 10.09
CA VAL A 80 -12.18 11.61 10.55
C VAL A 80 -12.15 10.11 10.35
N ARG A 81 -13.25 9.41 10.67
CA ARG A 81 -13.36 7.96 10.39
C ARG A 81 -13.28 7.65 8.90
N PHE A 82 -13.96 8.44 8.08
CA PHE A 82 -13.90 8.31 6.62
C PHE A 82 -12.47 8.49 6.10
N ALA A 83 -11.79 9.56 6.52
CA ALA A 83 -10.40 9.83 6.15
C ALA A 83 -9.46 8.68 6.57
N LYS A 84 -9.62 8.20 7.81
CA LYS A 84 -8.84 7.07 8.34
C LYS A 84 -9.05 5.81 7.51
N PHE A 85 -10.31 5.43 7.28
CA PHE A 85 -10.65 4.28 6.44
C PHE A 85 -10.04 4.39 5.05
N LEU A 86 -10.21 5.55 4.41
CA LEU A 86 -9.76 5.78 3.04
C LEU A 86 -8.25 5.71 2.92
N ARG A 87 -7.52 6.26 3.90
CA ARG A 87 -6.06 6.17 3.98
C ARG A 87 -5.61 4.73 4.19
N GLU A 88 -6.14 4.06 5.20
CA GLU A 88 -5.81 2.65 5.49
C GLU A 88 -6.09 1.74 4.29
N TYR A 89 -7.16 2.00 3.54
CA TYR A 89 -7.48 1.23 2.33
C TYR A 89 -6.47 1.50 1.21
N ILE A 90 -6.24 2.77 0.84
CA ILE A 90 -5.32 3.17 -0.23
C ILE A 90 -3.88 2.78 0.06
N ASP A 91 -3.47 2.80 1.32
CA ASP A 91 -2.11 2.41 1.74
C ASP A 91 -1.79 0.96 1.40
N ASN A 92 -2.80 0.11 1.12
CA ASN A 92 -2.59 -1.26 0.64
C ASN A 92 -2.37 -1.36 -0.87
N TYR A 93 -2.44 -0.26 -1.60
CA TYR A 93 -2.29 -0.21 -3.05
C TYR A 93 -1.10 0.66 -3.44
N THR A 94 -0.58 0.42 -4.63
CA THR A 94 0.47 1.23 -5.24
C THR A 94 0.20 1.34 -6.74
N LEU A 95 0.74 2.38 -7.37
CA LEU A 95 0.60 2.61 -8.80
C LEU A 95 1.90 2.23 -9.50
N GLU A 96 1.82 1.32 -10.46
CA GLU A 96 2.93 0.95 -11.34
C GLU A 96 2.56 1.24 -12.78
N GLY A 97 3.14 2.31 -13.35
CA GLY A 97 2.68 2.84 -14.62
C GLY A 97 1.21 3.28 -14.50
N ASN A 98 0.32 2.65 -15.26
CA ASN A 98 -1.13 2.92 -15.23
C ASN A 98 -1.94 1.81 -14.54
N VAL A 99 -1.28 0.91 -13.80
CA VAL A 99 -1.95 -0.21 -13.14
C VAL A 99 -1.90 -0.04 -11.63
N VAL A 100 -3.07 -0.16 -11.00
CA VAL A 100 -3.18 -0.19 -9.54
C VAL A 100 -2.95 -1.61 -9.07
N ILE A 101 -1.99 -1.80 -8.18
CA ILE A 101 -1.60 -3.12 -7.67
C ILE A 101 -1.71 -3.15 -6.16
N HIS A 102 -2.35 -4.19 -5.64
CA HIS A 102 -2.37 -4.45 -4.21
C HIS A 102 -0.98 -4.87 -3.72
N LYS A 103 -0.43 -4.18 -2.71
CA LYS A 103 0.93 -4.42 -2.18
C LYS A 103 1.17 -5.88 -1.78
N ALA A 104 0.19 -6.51 -1.12
CA ALA A 104 0.28 -7.93 -0.77
C ALA A 104 0.40 -8.87 -1.99
N GLN A 105 -0.22 -8.56 -3.14
CA GLN A 105 -0.06 -9.36 -4.36
C GLN A 105 1.36 -9.22 -4.91
N LYS A 106 1.88 -7.99 -4.95
CA LYS A 106 3.26 -7.71 -5.33
C LYS A 106 4.26 -8.41 -4.41
N ALA A 107 4.02 -8.37 -3.10
CA ALA A 107 4.81 -9.09 -2.11
C ALA A 107 4.80 -10.61 -2.34
N SER A 108 3.64 -11.21 -2.66
CA SER A 108 3.57 -12.64 -3.00
C SER A 108 4.42 -12.99 -4.23
N ASN A 109 4.38 -12.16 -5.28
CA ASN A 109 5.21 -12.38 -6.47
C ASN A 109 6.71 -12.26 -6.16
N LEU A 110 7.10 -11.27 -5.35
CA LEU A 110 8.48 -11.12 -4.87
C LEU A 110 8.92 -12.33 -4.05
N LEU A 111 8.07 -12.79 -3.14
CA LEU A 111 8.33 -13.94 -2.31
C LEU A 111 8.52 -15.21 -3.15
N LEU A 112 7.66 -15.45 -4.14
CA LEU A 112 7.82 -16.58 -5.07
C LEU A 112 9.15 -16.52 -5.81
N LYS A 113 9.54 -15.34 -6.32
CA LYS A 113 10.83 -15.14 -6.98
C LYS A 113 12.00 -15.46 -6.03
N ILE A 114 11.93 -15.01 -4.78
CA ILE A 114 12.94 -15.32 -3.77
C ILE A 114 13.01 -16.83 -3.50
N ILE A 115 11.85 -17.49 -3.33
CA ILE A 115 11.80 -18.94 -3.09
C ILE A 115 12.42 -19.71 -4.25
N GLN A 116 12.15 -19.31 -5.49
CA GLN A 116 12.76 -19.92 -6.68
C GLN A 116 14.28 -19.77 -6.67
N LEU A 117 14.80 -18.57 -6.36
CA LEU A 117 16.24 -18.33 -6.22
C LEU A 117 16.85 -19.20 -5.11
N LEU A 118 16.20 -19.30 -3.96
CA LEU A 118 16.64 -20.13 -2.84
C LEU A 118 16.55 -21.63 -3.11
N SER A 119 15.71 -22.06 -4.05
CA SER A 119 15.53 -23.48 -4.38
C SER A 119 16.52 -23.97 -5.45
N THR A 120 17.37 -23.08 -5.97
CA THR A 120 18.38 -23.45 -6.98
C THR A 120 19.45 -24.35 -6.37
N GLU A 121 19.81 -25.44 -7.06
CA GLU A 121 20.80 -26.41 -6.58
C GLU A 121 22.19 -25.77 -6.38
N ASP A 122 22.59 -24.90 -7.32
CA ASP A 122 23.83 -24.13 -7.27
C ASP A 122 23.62 -22.75 -6.63
N PHE A 123 23.27 -22.74 -5.34
CA PHE A 123 23.12 -21.47 -4.62
C PHE A 123 24.47 -20.77 -4.43
N THR A 124 24.75 -19.78 -5.28
CA THR A 124 26.01 -19.01 -5.31
C THR A 124 25.92 -17.69 -4.55
N ASP A 125 27.07 -17.07 -4.29
CA ASP A 125 27.13 -15.71 -3.73
C ASP A 125 26.37 -14.69 -4.61
N ASN A 126 26.36 -14.85 -5.94
CA ASN A 126 25.58 -13.99 -6.83
C ASN A 126 24.06 -14.14 -6.61
N ILE A 127 23.57 -15.36 -6.47
CA ILE A 127 22.15 -15.63 -6.17
C ILE A 127 21.80 -15.07 -4.78
N SER A 128 22.69 -15.23 -3.79
CA SER A 128 22.50 -14.65 -2.47
C SER A 128 22.34 -13.12 -2.52
N GLN A 129 23.15 -12.45 -3.34
CA GLN A 129 23.07 -11.00 -3.52
C GLN A 129 21.75 -10.61 -4.20
N GLN A 130 21.30 -11.36 -5.20
CA GLN A 130 20.00 -11.13 -5.84
C GLN A 130 18.86 -11.22 -4.82
N VAL A 131 18.86 -12.22 -3.94
CA VAL A 131 17.86 -12.33 -2.87
C VAL A 131 17.93 -11.13 -1.92
N ILE A 132 19.13 -10.76 -1.46
CA ILE A 132 19.34 -9.61 -0.56
C ILE A 132 18.83 -8.31 -1.19
N THR A 133 19.05 -8.09 -2.49
CA THR A 133 18.56 -6.88 -3.19
C THR A 133 17.03 -6.79 -3.25
N LEU A 134 16.32 -7.91 -3.12
CA LEU A 134 14.85 -7.94 -3.10
C LEU A 134 14.27 -7.69 -1.70
N HIS A 135 15.06 -7.86 -0.63
CA HIS A 135 14.56 -7.72 0.73
C HIS A 135 13.97 -6.35 1.07
N PRO A 136 14.57 -5.19 0.73
CA PRO A 136 13.98 -3.89 1.05
C PRO A 136 12.54 -3.79 0.57
N LEU A 137 12.32 -4.14 -0.70
CA LEU A 137 11.01 -4.09 -1.33
C LEU A 137 10.05 -5.16 -0.78
N LEU A 138 10.55 -6.35 -0.44
CA LEU A 138 9.75 -7.38 0.20
C LEU A 138 9.21 -6.87 1.55
N PHE A 139 10.07 -6.33 2.41
CA PHE A 139 9.68 -5.87 3.75
C PHE A 139 8.76 -4.64 3.71
N GLU A 140 8.92 -3.77 2.72
CA GLU A 140 8.02 -2.61 2.52
C GLU A 140 6.59 -3.04 2.17
N LEU A 141 6.43 -4.12 1.40
CA LEU A 141 5.14 -4.50 0.81
C LEU A 141 4.44 -5.67 1.50
N SER A 142 5.19 -6.48 2.25
CA SER A 142 4.70 -7.74 2.81
C SER A 142 3.83 -7.55 4.04
N THR A 143 2.84 -8.42 4.18
CA THR A 143 2.13 -8.60 5.45
C THR A 143 2.99 -9.36 6.45
N LYS A 144 2.61 -9.31 7.74
CA LYS A 144 3.28 -10.09 8.81
C LYS A 144 3.29 -11.60 8.50
N ASP A 145 2.21 -12.11 7.92
CA ASP A 145 2.11 -13.52 7.55
C ASP A 145 3.06 -13.88 6.40
N GLN A 146 3.21 -13.00 5.40
CA GLN A 146 4.17 -13.20 4.31
C GLN A 146 5.62 -13.18 4.81
N VAL A 147 5.96 -12.28 5.73
CA VAL A 147 7.27 -12.28 6.40
C VAL A 147 7.50 -13.57 7.19
N LEU A 148 6.48 -14.10 7.86
CA LEU A 148 6.57 -15.37 8.59
C LEU A 148 6.77 -16.56 7.65
N ILE A 149 6.06 -16.60 6.51
CA ILE A 149 6.27 -17.61 5.46
C ILE A 149 7.71 -17.53 4.96
N TYR A 150 8.23 -16.33 4.72
CA TYR A 150 9.60 -16.16 4.28
C TYR A 150 10.61 -16.69 5.30
N LYS A 151 10.44 -16.32 6.58
CA LYS A 151 11.25 -16.81 7.70
C LYS A 151 11.28 -18.35 7.77
N ASN A 152 10.12 -18.97 7.66
CA ASN A 152 10.02 -20.44 7.68
C ASN A 152 10.67 -21.07 6.46
N THR A 153 10.66 -20.39 5.32
CA THR A 153 11.34 -20.85 4.12
C THR A 153 12.85 -20.79 4.29
N LEU A 154 13.40 -19.70 4.81
CA LEU A 154 14.83 -19.58 5.10
C LEU A 154 15.33 -20.70 6.03
N LYS A 155 14.57 -21.05 7.07
CA LYS A 155 14.89 -22.17 7.97
C LYS A 155 15.01 -23.52 7.24
N LYS A 156 14.19 -23.78 6.23
CA LYS A 156 14.23 -25.03 5.47
C LYS A 156 15.50 -25.16 4.62
N PHE A 157 16.09 -24.04 4.23
CA PHE A 157 17.27 -24.02 3.37
C PHE A 157 18.57 -23.73 4.13
N GLU A 158 18.53 -23.46 5.43
CA GLU A 158 19.69 -23.12 6.27
C GLU A 158 20.81 -24.19 6.23
N ASP A 159 20.45 -25.45 6.00
CA ASP A 159 21.39 -26.58 5.93
C ASP A 159 22.09 -26.72 4.57
N ARG A 160 21.58 -26.09 3.51
CA ARG A 160 22.18 -26.12 2.16
C ARG A 160 23.14 -24.93 2.05
N ASN A 161 24.40 -25.14 1.73
CA ASN A 161 25.43 -24.09 1.54
C ASN A 161 25.53 -22.99 2.63
N LYS A 162 26.14 -23.34 3.78
CA LYS A 162 26.20 -22.52 4.99
C LYS A 162 26.69 -21.06 4.82
N LYS A 163 27.60 -20.74 3.88
CA LYS A 163 28.18 -19.38 3.79
C LYS A 163 27.26 -18.40 3.07
N ALA A 164 26.74 -18.79 1.91
CA ALA A 164 25.87 -17.91 1.10
C ALA A 164 24.50 -17.71 1.78
N TYR A 165 23.93 -18.74 2.40
CA TYR A 165 22.66 -18.62 3.13
C TYR A 165 22.77 -17.80 4.41
N ARG A 166 23.92 -17.84 5.12
CA ARG A 166 24.15 -16.99 6.29
C ARG A 166 23.97 -15.51 5.98
N LYS A 167 24.50 -15.03 4.86
CA LYS A 167 24.35 -13.62 4.43
C LYS A 167 22.88 -13.25 4.25
N VAL A 168 22.10 -14.12 3.60
CA VAL A 168 20.66 -13.90 3.39
C VAL A 168 19.90 -13.88 4.73
N ILE A 169 20.20 -14.82 5.62
CA ILE A 169 19.57 -14.91 6.95
C ILE A 169 19.94 -13.70 7.82
N GLU A 170 21.18 -13.25 7.78
CA GLU A 170 21.64 -12.06 8.50
C GLU A 170 20.93 -10.80 8.02
N ASP A 171 20.90 -10.55 6.70
CA ASP A 171 20.18 -9.39 6.14
C ASP A 171 18.68 -9.47 6.44
N PHE A 172 18.08 -10.66 6.38
CA PHE A 172 16.68 -10.87 6.82
C PHE A 172 16.49 -10.46 8.28
N LYS A 173 17.34 -10.92 9.20
CA LYS A 173 17.23 -10.63 10.63
C LYS A 173 17.43 -9.15 10.93
N ILE A 174 18.33 -8.47 10.22
CA ILE A 174 18.53 -7.02 10.35
C ILE A 174 17.24 -6.29 9.97
N ARG A 175 16.65 -6.64 8.83
CA ARG A 175 15.45 -5.96 8.31
C ARG A 175 14.17 -6.29 9.07
N SER A 176 14.06 -7.50 9.59
CA SER A 176 12.95 -7.87 10.47
C SER A 176 13.08 -7.29 11.87
N GLY A 177 14.20 -6.62 12.19
CA GLY A 177 14.48 -6.07 13.51
C GLY A 177 14.83 -7.13 14.57
N GLU A 178 15.12 -8.37 14.15
CA GLU A 178 15.54 -9.47 15.04
C GLU A 178 16.96 -9.28 15.56
N ILE A 179 17.82 -8.56 14.81
CA ILE A 179 19.15 -8.14 15.25
C ILE A 179 19.39 -6.69 14.86
N THR A 180 20.06 -5.95 15.73
CA THR A 180 20.54 -4.60 15.40
C THR A 180 21.75 -4.72 14.49
N ALA A 181 21.76 -4.02 13.35
CA ALA A 181 22.95 -3.96 12.50
C ALA A 181 24.13 -3.46 13.34
N VAL A 182 25.18 -4.28 13.46
CA VAL A 182 26.41 -3.85 14.12
C VAL A 182 27.10 -2.90 13.13
N ALA A 183 27.12 -1.62 13.48
CA ALA A 183 27.91 -0.64 12.76
C ALA A 183 29.39 -1.06 12.82
N ALA A 184 29.95 -1.42 11.67
CA ALA A 184 31.39 -1.61 11.48
C ALA A 184 32.06 -0.25 11.22
#